data_AF-A0A293MFU0-F1
#
_entry.id   AF-A0A293MFU0-F1
#
_cell.length_a   1.000
_cell.length_b   1.000
_cell.length_c   1.000
_cell.angle_alpha   90.00
_cell.angle_beta   90.00
_cell.angle_gamma   90.00
#
_symmetry.space_group_name_H-M   'P 1'
#
loop_
_entity.id
_entity.type
_entity.pdbx_description
1 polymer ?
#
loop_
_entity_poly.entity_id
_entity_poly.type
_entity_poly.pdbx_seq_one_letter_code
_entity_poly.pdbx_strand_id
1 'polypeptide(L)'
;MTTTTMMKMMRMRMTKRNIARRFLVGVGEGQPLNIAIFIKDDDDDDDEDDENEVDKMNHSVVILGRGGLRTAILDSKLRTEQSAEEKRQQNQKLLAERLNQAAKDRLAQQRGVQKDEKVRKSNVSYKSVNQVPREPEVRELKIFVDKKYETVILPIFGIPVPYHISTIKNISQSVEGDYTYLRINFFHPGSALGRNEGNIFPNPEATFLKEITYRSTNVKEPGEISAPSSNLNTAFRLIKEVQKKFKTREAEEREKEGIVKQDTLVLSSNKGNPKLKDLYIRPNIYSKRISGILESHSNGFRFTSVRGDKVDILYNNIKHAFFQPCDGEMIILLHFTLRNAIMFGKKKHNDVQFYTEVGEITTDLGKHQHMHDRDDLAAEQAERELRQKLKNAFKTFCEKVEGVTKGEIEFDTPFRDLGYPGVPYRSTVLLQPTSGCLVNLTDWPPFIITLE
;
A
#
# COMPACT_ATOMS: atom_id res chain seq x y z
N MET A 1 9.66 -77.26 3.54
CA MET A 1 9.79 -77.48 2.09
C MET A 1 10.73 -76.42 1.54
N THR A 2 11.76 -76.90 0.85
CA THR A 2 12.83 -76.21 0.11
C THR A 2 12.31 -75.03 -0.75
N THR A 3 13.05 -73.97 -1.06
CA THR A 3 14.07 -73.95 -2.15
C THR A 3 14.76 -72.55 -2.24
N THR A 4 16.10 -72.53 -2.18
CA THR A 4 17.08 -71.79 -3.04
C THR A 4 17.16 -70.25 -3.09
N THR A 5 18.21 -69.73 -2.43
CA THR A 5 19.37 -68.98 -2.96
C THR A 5 19.26 -68.25 -4.31
N MET A 6 19.48 -66.93 -4.32
CA MET A 6 20.42 -66.34 -5.29
C MET A 6 20.99 -64.98 -4.84
N MET A 7 22.32 -64.91 -4.94
CA MET A 7 23.22 -63.84 -4.55
C MET A 7 24.04 -63.50 -5.80
N LYS A 8 24.02 -62.25 -6.31
CA LYS A 8 25.22 -61.58 -6.87
C LYS A 8 24.96 -60.17 -7.43
N MET A 9 25.70 -59.23 -6.82
CA MET A 9 26.56 -58.20 -7.43
C MET A 9 26.09 -57.42 -8.66
N MET A 10 26.03 -56.08 -8.53
CA MET A 10 26.88 -55.20 -9.35
C MET A 10 27.16 -53.83 -8.69
N ARG A 11 28.41 -53.41 -8.88
CA ARG A 11 29.24 -52.30 -8.36
C ARG A 11 28.75 -50.85 -8.54
N MET A 12 29.49 -49.96 -7.82
CA MET A 12 29.84 -48.55 -8.11
C MET A 12 28.82 -47.48 -7.65
N ARG A 13 29.13 -46.43 -6.86
CA ARG A 13 30.34 -45.58 -6.72
C ARG A 13 30.49 -44.99 -5.30
N MET A 14 31.75 -44.73 -4.94
CA MET A 14 32.24 -43.86 -3.84
C MET A 14 31.66 -42.42 -3.98
N THR A 15 31.67 -41.49 -3.00
CA THR A 15 32.76 -41.15 -2.06
C THR A 15 32.25 -40.20 -0.96
N LYS A 16 32.79 -40.39 0.25
CA LYS A 16 32.67 -39.58 1.46
C LYS A 16 33.23 -38.15 1.28
N ARG A 17 32.73 -37.18 2.06
CA ARG A 17 33.51 -36.34 3.01
C ARG A 17 32.63 -35.27 3.68
N ASN A 18 32.25 -35.53 4.94
CA ASN A 18 31.93 -34.48 5.92
C ASN A 18 33.12 -34.41 6.87
N ILE A 19 33.86 -33.30 6.85
CA ILE A 19 34.91 -32.99 7.82
C ILE A 19 34.58 -31.62 8.41
N ALA A 20 34.34 -31.64 9.71
CA ALA A 20 34.21 -30.48 10.57
C ALA A 20 35.49 -29.63 10.53
N ARG A 21 35.34 -28.32 10.42
CA ARG A 21 36.31 -27.35 10.95
C ARG A 21 35.60 -26.35 11.86
N ARG A 22 35.80 -26.63 13.14
CA ARG A 22 35.62 -25.79 14.31
C ARG A 22 36.73 -24.74 14.26
N PHE A 23 36.38 -23.46 14.18
CA PHE A 23 37.32 -22.37 14.48
C PHE A 23 36.86 -21.73 15.79
N LEU A 24 37.66 -21.99 16.84
CA LEU A 24 37.74 -21.12 18.02
C LEU A 24 38.36 -19.79 17.55
N VAL A 25 37.75 -18.67 17.92
CA VAL A 25 38.46 -17.39 18.05
C VAL A 25 38.22 -16.93 19.48
N GLY A 26 39.33 -16.85 20.23
CA GLY A 26 39.37 -16.34 21.58
C GLY A 26 39.08 -14.85 21.62
N VAL A 27 38.36 -14.44 22.65
CA VAL A 27 38.05 -13.05 22.98
C VAL A 27 39.30 -12.45 23.64
N GLY A 28 39.85 -11.41 23.03
CA GLY A 28 40.85 -10.51 23.60
C GLY A 28 40.37 -9.06 23.43
N GLU A 29 40.45 -8.29 24.50
CA GLU A 29 39.82 -6.98 24.70
C GLU A 29 40.37 -5.85 23.83
N GLY A 30 39.48 -4.94 23.44
CA GLY A 30 39.72 -3.49 23.35
C GLY A 30 40.56 -2.94 22.20
N GLN A 31 39.89 -2.45 21.13
CA GLN A 31 40.22 -1.20 20.42
C GLN A 31 39.15 -0.86 19.35
N PRO A 32 38.87 0.43 19.08
CA PRO A 32 37.75 0.87 18.24
C PRO A 32 38.00 0.64 16.75
N LEU A 33 36.98 0.11 16.06
CA LEU A 33 36.96 -0.11 14.61
C LEU A 33 36.81 1.22 13.86
N ASN A 34 37.89 1.65 13.21
CA ASN A 34 37.88 2.71 12.21
C ASN A 34 37.28 2.17 10.91
N ILE A 35 36.19 2.79 10.44
CA ILE A 35 35.52 2.44 9.19
C ILE A 35 36.17 3.27 8.07
N ALA A 36 36.94 2.60 7.20
CA ALA A 36 37.45 3.16 5.95
C ALA A 36 36.54 2.75 4.79
N ILE A 37 36.07 3.72 4.03
CA ILE A 37 35.26 3.52 2.82
C ILE A 37 36.21 3.50 1.62
N PHE A 38 36.34 2.35 0.98
CA PHE A 38 37.08 2.18 -0.27
C PHE A 38 36.10 2.29 -1.44
N ILE A 39 36.27 3.32 -2.27
CA ILE A 39 35.63 3.45 -3.58
C ILE A 39 36.54 2.70 -4.55
N LYS A 40 35.99 1.67 -5.21
CA LYS A 40 36.67 0.87 -6.22
C LYS A 40 36.22 1.40 -7.58
N ASP A 41 37.04 2.25 -8.17
CA ASP A 41 36.97 2.54 -9.60
C ASP A 41 37.74 1.41 -10.30
N ASP A 42 36.99 0.53 -10.98
CA ASP A 42 37.52 -0.45 -11.90
C ASP A 42 37.51 0.21 -13.28
N ASP A 43 38.68 0.60 -13.79
CA ASP A 43 39.02 0.70 -15.21
C ASP A 43 40.49 1.13 -15.28
N ASP A 44 41.39 0.19 -15.58
CA ASP A 44 42.68 0.46 -16.23
C ASP A 44 43.20 -0.88 -16.81
N ASP A 45 43.10 -0.98 -18.14
CA ASP A 45 43.91 -1.87 -18.97
C ASP A 45 45.30 -1.25 -19.15
N ASP A 46 46.32 -2.09 -19.01
CA ASP A 46 47.64 -2.10 -19.65
C ASP A 46 48.52 -0.82 -19.67
N ASP A 47 49.48 -0.83 -18.74
CA ASP A 47 50.95 -0.81 -18.95
C ASP A 47 51.64 0.15 -19.95
N GLU A 48 52.68 0.77 -19.38
CA GLU A 48 54.01 1.14 -19.94
C GLU A 48 54.30 2.60 -20.37
N ASP A 49 55.27 3.13 -19.60
CA ASP A 49 56.07 4.35 -19.78
C ASP A 49 56.81 4.38 -21.13
N ASP A 50 57.03 5.57 -21.72
CA ASP A 50 58.34 6.24 -21.68
C ASP A 50 58.41 7.54 -22.52
N GLU A 51 59.43 8.31 -22.18
CA GLU A 51 59.73 9.73 -22.42
C GLU A 51 60.06 10.22 -23.87
N ASN A 52 60.11 11.58 -23.95
CA ASN A 52 60.88 12.48 -24.84
C ASN A 52 60.22 12.95 -26.15
N GLU A 53 60.40 14.17 -26.67
CA GLU A 53 60.66 15.55 -26.20
C GLU A 53 60.50 16.45 -27.47
N VAL A 54 60.04 17.71 -27.32
CA VAL A 54 60.08 18.90 -28.24
C VAL A 54 59.53 18.77 -29.70
N ASP A 55 58.70 19.67 -30.25
CA ASP A 55 58.93 21.12 -30.39
C ASP A 55 57.67 21.87 -30.95
N LYS A 56 57.50 23.12 -30.48
CA LYS A 56 56.91 24.34 -31.13
C LYS A 56 55.39 24.58 -31.39
N MET A 57 54.87 25.46 -30.51
CA MET A 57 54.35 26.83 -30.77
C MET A 57 53.02 27.07 -31.53
N ASN A 58 51.99 27.45 -30.74
CA ASN A 58 51.23 28.72 -30.71
C ASN A 58 49.83 28.41 -30.09
N HIS A 59 49.25 29.11 -29.12
CA HIS A 59 49.27 30.55 -28.83
C HIS A 59 48.71 30.80 -27.40
N SER A 60 49.40 31.64 -26.61
CA SER A 60 48.91 32.56 -25.54
C SER A 60 47.81 32.09 -24.56
N VAL A 61 47.97 32.10 -23.23
CA VAL A 61 48.16 33.28 -22.37
C VAL A 61 48.89 32.90 -21.06
N VAL A 62 49.73 33.82 -20.62
CA VAL A 62 50.75 33.78 -19.56
C VAL A 62 50.15 33.93 -18.15
N ILE A 63 50.53 33.05 -17.22
CA ILE A 63 50.56 33.34 -15.76
C ILE A 63 52.00 33.12 -15.30
N LEU A 64 52.82 34.17 -15.42
CA LEU A 64 54.17 34.25 -14.86
C LEU A 64 54.08 34.79 -13.43
N GLY A 65 54.46 33.93 -12.48
CA GLY A 65 55.64 34.17 -11.65
C GLY A 65 55.64 35.30 -10.62
N ARG A 66 55.74 34.86 -9.36
CA ARG A 66 56.53 35.46 -8.27
C ARG A 66 56.07 36.81 -7.72
N GLY A 67 55.30 36.72 -6.64
CA GLY A 67 55.54 37.61 -5.51
C GLY A 67 56.90 37.28 -4.89
N GLY A 68 57.77 38.28 -4.76
CA GLY A 68 59.03 38.06 -4.06
C GLY A 68 60.11 39.14 -4.18
N LEU A 69 59.77 40.43 -4.23
CA LEU A 69 60.73 41.46 -3.85
C LEU A 69 60.05 42.52 -2.99
N ARG A 70 60.50 42.53 -1.73
CA ARG A 70 60.24 43.52 -0.69
C ARG A 70 60.59 44.91 -1.19
N THR A 71 59.71 45.88 -0.98
CA THR A 71 60.16 47.19 -0.49
C THR A 71 59.03 47.96 0.15
N ALA A 72 59.41 48.71 1.19
CA ALA A 72 58.70 49.83 1.79
C ALA A 72 57.51 49.52 2.70
N ILE A 73 57.89 49.23 3.95
CA ILE A 73 57.25 49.74 5.17
C ILE A 73 56.65 51.14 4.93
N LEU A 74 55.36 51.31 5.22
CA LEU A 74 54.80 52.56 5.73
C LEU A 74 53.56 52.25 6.57
N ASP A 75 53.86 52.08 7.85
CA ASP A 75 53.03 51.59 8.95
C ASP A 75 52.05 52.66 9.47
N SER A 76 51.18 53.20 8.60
CA SER A 76 50.27 54.28 9.06
C SER A 76 48.90 54.43 8.38
N LYS A 77 48.41 53.47 7.57
CA LYS A 77 47.04 53.55 6.98
C LYS A 77 46.32 52.21 6.76
N LEU A 78 46.50 51.20 7.63
CA LEU A 78 45.70 49.96 7.60
C LEU A 78 44.77 49.89 8.82
N ARG A 79 43.74 50.73 8.80
CA ARG A 79 42.51 50.50 9.55
C ARG A 79 41.38 50.69 8.56
N THR A 80 40.41 49.77 8.59
CA THR A 80 39.13 49.78 7.87
C THR A 80 39.07 49.32 6.41
N GLU A 81 39.63 48.16 6.07
CA GLU A 81 39.01 47.29 5.05
C GLU A 81 39.08 45.82 5.51
N GLN A 82 37.91 45.19 5.74
CA GLN A 82 37.82 43.76 6.06
C GLN A 82 38.39 42.93 4.89
N SER A 83 39.25 41.96 5.21
CA SER A 83 39.87 41.08 4.22
C SER A 83 38.79 40.37 3.39
N ALA A 84 39.03 40.20 2.08
CA ALA A 84 38.11 39.50 1.17
C ALA A 84 37.78 38.08 1.66
N GLU A 85 38.67 37.49 2.45
CA GLU A 85 38.50 36.19 3.10
C GLU A 85 37.50 36.24 4.26
N GLU A 86 37.53 37.29 5.08
CA GLU A 86 36.53 37.52 6.13
C GLU A 86 35.14 37.76 5.53
N LYS A 87 35.04 38.49 4.40
CA LYS A 87 33.76 38.66 3.69
C LYS A 87 33.21 37.33 3.16
N ARG A 88 34.05 36.43 2.64
CA ARG A 88 33.61 35.09 2.20
C ARG A 88 33.11 34.25 3.37
N GLN A 89 33.83 34.26 4.49
CA GLN A 89 33.46 33.49 5.68
C GLN A 89 32.16 34.02 6.32
N GLN A 90 32.00 35.33 6.40
CA GLN A 90 30.75 35.96 6.85
C GLN A 90 29.59 35.59 5.92
N ASN A 91 29.78 35.59 4.60
CA ASN A 91 28.72 35.27 3.65
C ASN A 91 28.31 33.78 3.71
N GLN A 92 29.25 32.86 3.88
CA GLN A 92 28.94 31.43 4.11
C GLN A 92 28.18 31.22 5.42
N LYS A 93 28.56 31.92 6.50
CA LYS A 93 27.86 31.87 7.79
C LYS A 93 26.43 32.40 7.68
N LEU A 94 26.24 33.52 6.98
CA LEU A 94 24.93 34.13 6.71
C LEU A 94 24.04 33.21 5.85
N LEU A 95 24.63 32.51 4.87
CA LEU A 95 23.92 31.53 4.06
C LEU A 95 23.46 30.34 4.91
N ALA A 96 24.33 29.81 5.78
CA ALA A 96 24.01 28.71 6.68
C ALA A 96 22.92 29.08 7.69
N GLU A 97 22.95 30.31 8.23
CA GLU A 97 21.89 30.82 9.11
C GLU A 97 20.56 30.97 8.38
N ARG A 98 20.57 31.49 7.14
CA ARG A 98 19.36 31.59 6.31
C ARG A 98 18.78 30.21 5.98
N LEU A 99 19.64 29.22 5.70
CA LEU A 99 19.22 27.85 5.41
C LEU A 99 18.63 27.17 6.66
N ASN A 100 19.24 27.41 7.83
CA ASN A 100 18.71 26.93 9.11
C ASN A 100 17.40 27.63 9.51
N GLN A 101 17.24 28.93 9.22
CA GLN A 101 15.98 29.64 9.45
C GLN A 101 14.89 29.13 8.52
N ALA A 102 15.15 28.97 7.22
CA ALA A 102 14.20 28.37 6.29
C ALA A 102 13.82 26.93 6.68
N ALA A 103 14.77 26.14 7.18
CA ALA A 103 14.50 24.80 7.72
C ALA A 103 13.63 24.85 8.99
N LYS A 104 13.88 25.80 9.89
CA LYS A 104 13.05 26.04 11.10
C LYS A 104 11.64 26.50 10.73
N ASP A 105 11.49 27.39 9.75
CA ASP A 105 10.19 27.87 9.29
C ASP A 105 9.39 26.76 8.61
N ARG A 106 10.05 25.90 7.82
CA ARG A 106 9.45 24.68 7.25
C ARG A 106 8.99 23.71 8.35
N LEU A 107 9.77 23.56 9.43
CA LEU A 107 9.40 22.75 10.59
C LEU A 107 8.25 23.38 11.40
N ALA A 108 8.25 24.72 11.56
CA ALA A 108 7.22 25.45 12.28
C ALA A 108 5.88 25.44 11.52
N GLN A 109 5.90 25.56 10.19
CA GLN A 109 4.73 25.36 9.34
C GLN A 109 4.19 23.92 9.42
N GLN A 110 5.05 22.91 9.59
CA GLN A 110 4.61 21.55 9.88
C GLN A 110 3.99 21.39 11.29
N ARG A 111 4.41 22.18 12.28
CA ARG A 111 3.83 22.16 13.64
C ARG A 111 2.42 22.78 13.73
N GLY A 112 2.05 23.64 12.78
CA GLY A 112 0.70 24.23 12.70
C GLY A 112 -0.38 23.23 12.27
N VAL A 113 0.03 22.16 11.58
CA VAL A 113 -0.83 20.99 11.37
C VAL A 113 -0.55 20.06 12.54
N GLN A 114 -1.33 20.20 13.63
CA GLN A 114 -1.55 19.07 14.52
C GLN A 114 -2.14 17.96 13.65
N LYS A 115 -1.27 17.12 13.07
CA LYS A 115 -1.65 15.76 12.76
C LYS A 115 -2.13 15.24 14.09
N ASP A 116 -3.44 15.04 14.20
CA ASP A 116 -4.00 14.04 15.10
C ASP A 116 -3.28 12.72 14.75
N GLU A 117 -2.05 12.53 15.24
CA GLU A 117 -1.50 11.21 15.45
C GLU A 117 -2.45 10.60 16.46
N LYS A 118 -3.49 9.93 15.94
CA LYS A 118 -4.27 8.99 16.70
C LYS A 118 -3.25 8.10 17.37
N VAL A 119 -3.06 8.33 18.66
CA VAL A 119 -2.22 7.53 19.54
C VAL A 119 -2.60 6.09 19.26
N ARG A 120 -1.73 5.37 18.54
CA ARG A 120 -1.90 3.94 18.30
C ARG A 120 -2.19 3.33 19.67
N LYS A 121 -3.33 2.67 19.82
CA LYS A 121 -3.65 1.98 21.07
C LYS A 121 -2.45 1.10 21.38
N SER A 122 -1.78 1.39 22.50
CA SER A 122 -0.63 0.60 22.93
C SER A 122 -1.10 -0.85 23.03
N ASN A 123 -0.45 -1.76 22.28
CA ASN A 123 -0.71 -3.21 22.29
C ASN A 123 -0.27 -3.85 23.63
N VAL A 124 -0.71 -3.27 24.74
CA VAL A 124 -0.36 -3.63 26.10
C VAL A 124 -1.58 -4.27 26.73
N SER A 125 -1.42 -5.50 27.23
CA SER A 125 -2.49 -6.25 27.87
C SER A 125 -3.08 -5.55 29.10
N TYR A 126 -2.25 -5.33 30.12
CA TYR A 126 -2.66 -4.66 31.36
C TYR A 126 -1.56 -3.69 31.79
N LYS A 127 -1.95 -2.48 32.21
CA LYS A 127 -1.01 -1.46 32.70
C LYS A 127 -0.84 -1.52 34.23
N SER A 128 -1.79 -2.13 34.93
CA SER A 128 -1.80 -2.22 36.39
C SER A 128 -2.42 -3.52 36.85
N VAL A 129 -2.00 -4.02 38.01
CA VAL A 129 -2.49 -5.28 38.61
C VAL A 129 -4.01 -5.27 38.82
N ASN A 130 -4.61 -4.10 39.09
CA ASN A 130 -6.05 -3.95 39.26
C ASN A 130 -6.87 -4.23 37.99
N GLN A 131 -6.24 -4.23 36.81
CA GLN A 131 -6.90 -4.51 35.54
C GLN A 131 -6.95 -6.00 35.22
N VAL A 132 -6.18 -6.82 35.95
CA VAL A 132 -6.19 -8.27 35.77
C VAL A 132 -7.51 -8.84 36.30
N PRO A 133 -8.28 -9.57 35.49
CA PRO A 133 -9.52 -10.21 35.90
C PRO A 133 -9.32 -11.11 37.13
N ARG A 134 -10.16 -10.91 38.15
CA ARG A 134 -10.19 -11.74 39.37
C ARG A 134 -11.24 -12.85 39.30
N GLU A 135 -11.62 -13.23 38.09
CA GLU A 135 -12.61 -14.27 37.82
C GLU A 135 -12.14 -15.62 38.39
N PRO A 136 -13.08 -16.50 38.81
CA PRO A 136 -12.74 -17.81 39.37
C PRO A 136 -11.96 -18.67 38.37
N GLU A 137 -12.21 -18.50 37.07
CA GLU A 137 -11.48 -19.20 36.01
C GLU A 137 -9.97 -18.92 36.03
N VAL A 138 -9.57 -17.67 36.31
CA VAL A 138 -8.15 -17.29 36.42
C VAL A 138 -7.52 -17.88 37.68
N ARG A 139 -8.27 -17.90 38.79
CA ARG A 139 -7.83 -18.48 40.08
C ARG A 139 -7.71 -20.00 40.01
N GLU A 140 -8.58 -20.65 39.24
CA GLU A 140 -8.57 -22.09 38.96
C GLU A 140 -7.57 -22.48 37.86
N LEU A 141 -6.72 -21.54 37.42
CA LEU A 141 -5.71 -21.76 36.37
C LEU A 141 -6.31 -22.28 35.06
N LYS A 142 -7.52 -21.85 34.71
CA LYS A 142 -8.13 -22.06 33.40
C LYS A 142 -7.67 -20.97 32.44
N ILE A 143 -7.55 -21.33 31.16
CA ILE A 143 -7.27 -20.36 30.10
C ILE A 143 -8.46 -19.40 29.99
N PHE A 144 -8.20 -18.12 30.22
CA PHE A 144 -9.21 -17.07 30.18
C PHE A 144 -8.94 -16.11 29.01
N VAL A 145 -9.99 -15.64 28.34
CA VAL A 145 -9.88 -14.67 27.25
C VAL A 145 -10.65 -13.42 27.63
N ASP A 146 -9.91 -12.35 27.90
CA ASP A 146 -10.45 -11.03 28.14
C ASP A 146 -10.77 -10.35 26.81
N LYS A 147 -12.07 -10.26 26.49
CA LYS A 147 -12.56 -9.60 25.27
C LYS A 147 -12.42 -8.08 25.31
N LYS A 148 -12.34 -7.47 26.49
CA LYS A 148 -12.30 -6.00 26.65
C LYS A 148 -10.90 -5.46 26.39
N TYR A 149 -9.89 -6.16 26.91
CA TYR A 149 -8.47 -5.82 26.73
C TYR A 149 -7.77 -6.67 25.66
N GLU A 150 -8.54 -7.49 24.93
CA GLU A 150 -8.06 -8.33 23.82
C GLU A 150 -6.81 -9.12 24.21
N THR A 151 -6.89 -9.74 25.38
CA THR A 151 -5.78 -10.41 26.05
C THR A 151 -6.19 -11.83 26.42
N VAL A 152 -5.25 -12.76 26.28
CA VAL A 152 -5.39 -14.15 26.68
C VAL A 152 -4.53 -14.38 27.91
N ILE A 153 -5.13 -14.89 28.98
CA ILE A 153 -4.42 -15.25 30.19
C ILE A 153 -4.09 -16.73 30.12
N LEU A 154 -2.79 -17.03 30.09
CA LEU A 154 -2.25 -18.38 29.94
C LEU A 154 -1.49 -18.78 31.20
N PRO A 155 -1.88 -19.87 31.87
CA PRO A 155 -1.19 -20.36 33.05
C PRO A 155 0.14 -21.03 32.67
N ILE A 156 1.27 -20.44 33.07
CA ILE A 156 2.61 -21.00 32.88
C ILE A 156 3.09 -21.52 34.22
N PHE A 157 3.17 -22.85 34.36
CA PHE A 157 3.63 -23.52 35.59
C PHE A 157 2.99 -22.97 36.88
N GLY A 158 1.67 -22.71 36.85
CA GLY A 158 0.91 -22.19 38.00
C GLY A 158 0.79 -20.67 38.08
N ILE A 159 1.41 -19.93 37.16
CA ILE A 159 1.35 -18.46 37.12
C ILE A 159 0.45 -18.01 35.96
N PRO A 160 -0.65 -17.27 36.20
CA PRO A 160 -1.48 -16.72 35.14
C PRO A 160 -0.77 -15.54 34.45
N VAL A 161 -0.28 -15.74 33.23
CA VAL A 161 0.46 -14.73 32.46
C VAL A 161 -0.41 -14.17 31.33
N PRO A 162 -0.64 -12.84 31.27
CA PRO A 162 -1.41 -12.21 30.20
C PRO A 162 -0.60 -12.01 28.92
N TYR A 163 -1.17 -12.38 27.79
CA TYR A 163 -0.63 -12.17 26.44
C TYR A 163 -1.63 -11.43 25.57
N HIS A 164 -1.20 -10.31 24.98
CA HIS A 164 -2.04 -9.56 24.06
C HIS A 164 -2.26 -10.35 22.76
N ILE A 165 -3.43 -10.24 22.15
CA ILE A 165 -3.75 -11.00 20.93
C ILE A 165 -2.79 -10.67 19.77
N SER A 166 -2.22 -9.47 19.74
CA SER A 166 -1.21 -9.08 18.73
C SER A 166 0.08 -9.89 18.81
N THR A 167 0.41 -10.52 19.95
CA THR A 167 1.62 -11.35 20.09
C THR A 167 1.38 -12.79 19.66
N ILE A 168 0.12 -13.20 19.44
CA ILE A 168 -0.25 -14.55 19.04
C ILE A 168 -0.36 -14.63 17.52
N LYS A 169 0.44 -15.50 16.90
CA LYS A 169 0.47 -15.71 15.45
C LYS A 169 -0.71 -16.56 14.98
N ASN A 170 -0.87 -17.75 15.55
CA ASN A 170 -1.96 -18.66 15.24
C ASN A 170 -2.22 -19.62 16.42
N ILE A 171 -3.35 -20.31 16.35
CA ILE A 171 -3.75 -21.32 17.33
C ILE A 171 -4.27 -22.55 16.58
N SER A 172 -3.83 -23.73 17.01
CA SER A 172 -4.23 -25.01 16.47
C SER A 172 -4.69 -25.94 17.58
N GLN A 173 -5.72 -26.72 17.30
CA GLN A 173 -6.26 -27.69 18.23
C GLN A 173 -6.23 -29.07 17.58
N SER A 174 -5.76 -30.07 18.32
CA SER A 174 -5.82 -31.49 17.93
C SER A 174 -6.44 -32.31 19.05
N VAL A 175 -7.15 -33.37 18.70
CA VAL A 175 -7.75 -34.31 19.64
C VAL A 175 -7.19 -35.69 19.32
N GLU A 176 -6.54 -36.31 20.30
CA GLU A 176 -5.92 -37.62 20.19
C GLU A 176 -6.46 -38.50 21.32
N GLY A 177 -7.44 -39.35 20.98
CA GLY A 177 -8.13 -40.22 21.94
C GLY A 177 -8.72 -39.44 23.11
N ASP A 178 -8.26 -39.78 24.32
CA ASP A 178 -8.75 -39.20 25.58
C ASP A 178 -8.13 -37.83 25.91
N TYR A 179 -7.29 -37.26 25.04
CA TYR A 179 -6.64 -35.98 25.28
C TYR A 179 -6.93 -34.96 24.18
N THR A 180 -7.13 -33.71 24.58
CA THR A 180 -7.19 -32.54 23.71
C THR A 180 -5.93 -31.71 23.89
N TYR A 181 -5.32 -31.32 22.77
CA TYR A 181 -4.17 -30.45 22.71
C TYR A 181 -4.54 -29.10 22.12
N LEU A 182 -4.12 -28.03 22.79
CA LEU A 182 -4.25 -26.65 22.31
C LEU A 182 -2.85 -26.04 22.18
N ARG A 183 -2.40 -25.84 20.94
CA ARG A 183 -1.11 -25.24 20.62
C ARG A 183 -1.30 -23.79 20.20
N ILE A 184 -0.62 -22.90 20.90
CA ILE A 184 -0.63 -21.45 20.69
C ILE A 184 0.75 -21.06 20.20
N ASN A 185 0.83 -20.52 18.99
CA ASN A 185 2.09 -20.06 18.39
C ASN A 185 2.17 -18.54 18.50
N PHE A 186 3.31 -18.02 18.94
CA PHE A 186 3.56 -16.60 19.14
C PHE A 186 4.41 -16.02 18.01
N PHE A 187 4.36 -14.70 17.87
CA PHE A 187 5.28 -13.98 17.01
C PHE A 187 6.64 -13.88 17.70
N HIS A 188 7.66 -14.39 17.03
CA HIS A 188 9.06 -14.25 17.41
C HIS A 188 9.87 -13.73 16.20
N PRO A 189 11.03 -13.09 16.40
CA PRO A 189 11.96 -12.76 15.32
C PRO A 189 12.24 -14.00 14.45
N GLY A 190 12.18 -13.82 13.13
CA GLY A 190 12.27 -14.92 12.16
C GLY A 190 10.95 -15.68 11.88
N SER A 191 9.92 -15.57 12.73
CA SER A 191 8.58 -16.13 12.42
C SER A 191 7.83 -15.31 11.35
N ALA A 192 8.26 -14.06 11.14
CA ALA A 192 7.68 -13.11 10.20
C ALA A 192 8.44 -13.01 8.86
N LEU A 193 9.39 -13.91 8.59
CA LEU A 193 10.08 -13.99 7.30
C LEU A 193 9.04 -14.23 6.18
N GLY A 194 8.82 -13.20 5.35
CA GLY A 194 7.85 -13.19 4.25
C GLY A 194 6.75 -12.13 4.39
N ARG A 195 6.65 -11.45 5.54
CA ARG A 195 5.79 -10.27 5.68
C ARG A 195 6.63 -9.11 6.19
N ASN A 196 6.84 -8.09 5.36
CA ASN A 196 7.27 -6.75 5.79
C ASN A 196 6.21 -6.06 6.69
N GLU A 197 5.38 -6.84 7.38
CA GLU A 197 4.27 -6.42 8.21
C GLU A 197 4.77 -6.19 9.62
N GLY A 198 5.21 -4.97 9.90
CA GLY A 198 4.76 -4.17 11.04
C GLY A 198 5.03 -4.63 12.48
N ASN A 199 5.48 -5.86 12.74
CA ASN A 199 5.91 -6.28 14.07
C ASN A 199 7.32 -5.76 14.31
N ILE A 200 7.41 -4.44 14.55
CA ILE A 200 8.60 -3.81 15.11
C ILE A 200 8.72 -4.37 16.52
N PHE A 201 9.52 -5.42 16.66
CA PHE A 201 9.94 -5.88 17.97
C PHE A 201 10.87 -4.81 18.53
N PRO A 202 10.52 -4.14 19.65
CA PRO A 202 11.35 -3.07 20.20
C PRO A 202 12.76 -3.54 20.55
N ASN A 203 12.92 -4.84 20.81
CA ASN A 203 14.21 -5.48 21.04
C ASN A 203 14.28 -6.81 20.27
N PRO A 204 14.99 -6.88 19.13
CA PRO A 204 15.09 -8.10 18.32
C PRO A 204 15.97 -9.19 18.96
N GLU A 205 16.83 -8.85 19.92
CA GLU A 205 17.74 -9.80 20.59
C GLU A 205 17.15 -10.38 21.89
N ALA A 206 15.95 -9.95 22.29
CA ALA A 206 15.28 -10.51 23.45
C ALA A 206 14.93 -12.01 23.25
N THR A 207 14.79 -12.74 24.35
CA THR A 207 14.30 -14.12 24.29
C THR A 207 12.79 -14.12 24.09
N PHE A 208 12.32 -14.70 22.98
CA PHE A 208 10.90 -14.79 22.66
C PHE A 208 10.36 -16.21 22.85
N LEU A 209 9.12 -16.28 23.34
CA LEU A 209 8.36 -17.51 23.36
C LEU A 209 7.94 -17.87 21.93
N LYS A 210 8.21 -19.11 21.50
CA LYS A 210 7.81 -19.61 20.17
C LYS A 210 6.39 -20.17 20.20
N GLU A 211 6.14 -21.11 21.10
CA GLU A 211 4.87 -21.82 21.20
C GLU A 211 4.65 -22.37 22.61
N ILE A 212 3.37 -22.53 22.97
CA ILE A 212 2.92 -23.25 24.17
C ILE A 212 1.88 -24.27 23.74
N THR A 213 1.96 -25.48 24.29
CA THR A 213 0.95 -26.51 24.08
C THR A 213 0.36 -26.93 25.41
N TYR A 214 -0.95 -26.76 25.55
CA TYR A 214 -1.72 -27.30 26.67
C TYR A 214 -2.31 -28.65 26.30
N ARG A 215 -2.33 -29.57 27.26
CA ARG A 215 -2.99 -30.87 27.15
C ARG A 215 -4.03 -30.98 28.26
N SER A 216 -5.23 -31.40 27.92
CA SER A 216 -6.31 -31.68 28.88
C SER A 216 -6.96 -33.03 28.58
N THR A 217 -7.43 -33.71 29.61
CA THR A 217 -8.21 -34.94 29.48
C THR A 217 -9.62 -34.64 28.98
N ASN A 218 -10.16 -35.57 28.17
CA ASN A 218 -11.54 -35.62 27.70
C ASN A 218 -12.40 -36.52 28.62
N VAL A 219 -11.77 -37.24 29.55
CA VAL A 219 -12.45 -38.08 30.53
C VAL A 219 -13.22 -37.19 31.50
N LYS A 220 -14.48 -37.53 31.70
CA LYS A 220 -15.40 -36.84 32.60
C LYS A 220 -15.45 -37.59 33.92
N GLU A 221 -14.96 -36.98 35.00
CA GLU A 221 -15.09 -37.56 36.34
C GLU A 221 -16.57 -37.57 36.79
N PRO A 222 -17.03 -38.62 37.51
CA PRO A 222 -18.40 -38.68 38.00
C PRO A 222 -18.71 -37.50 38.95
N GLY A 223 -19.55 -36.56 38.50
CA GLY A 223 -19.93 -35.36 39.26
C GLY A 223 -19.55 -34.02 38.60
N GLU A 224 -18.66 -34.03 37.61
CA GLU A 224 -18.34 -32.82 36.85
C GLU A 224 -19.36 -32.58 35.71
N ILE A 225 -19.74 -31.34 35.46
CA ILE A 225 -20.74 -31.00 34.43
C ILE A 225 -20.13 -31.08 33.02
N SER A 226 -18.86 -30.70 32.88
CA SER A 226 -18.14 -30.66 31.60
C SER A 226 -16.74 -31.26 31.75
N ALA A 227 -16.27 -31.98 30.74
CA ALA A 227 -14.89 -32.44 30.69
C ALA A 227 -13.92 -31.24 30.74
N PRO A 228 -12.75 -31.37 31.39
CA PRO A 228 -11.73 -30.32 31.43
C PRO A 228 -11.32 -29.79 30.03
N SER A 229 -11.39 -30.62 29.00
CA SER A 229 -11.16 -30.23 27.59
C SER A 229 -12.14 -29.20 27.03
N SER A 230 -13.34 -29.06 27.63
CA SER A 230 -14.31 -28.02 27.29
C SER A 230 -13.71 -26.61 27.40
N ASN A 231 -12.81 -26.40 28.36
CA ASN A 231 -12.12 -25.13 28.52
C ASN A 231 -11.21 -24.83 27.32
N LEU A 232 -10.46 -25.83 26.84
CA LEU A 232 -9.59 -25.67 25.66
C LEU A 232 -10.40 -25.37 24.40
N ASN A 233 -11.53 -26.05 24.21
CA ASN A 233 -12.45 -25.81 23.09
C ASN A 233 -13.00 -24.38 23.10
N THR A 234 -13.45 -23.93 24.28
CA THR A 234 -14.01 -22.59 24.48
C THR A 234 -12.94 -21.53 24.24
N ALA A 235 -11.75 -21.70 24.84
CA ALA A 235 -10.61 -20.81 24.63
C ALA A 235 -10.22 -20.71 23.15
N PHE A 236 -10.15 -21.84 22.43
CA PHE A 236 -9.85 -21.84 20.98
C PHE A 236 -10.83 -20.97 20.18
N ARG A 237 -12.13 -21.14 20.43
CA ARG A 237 -13.19 -20.37 19.74
C ARG A 237 -13.09 -18.89 20.07
N LEU A 238 -12.93 -18.55 21.36
CA LEU A 238 -12.83 -17.17 21.82
C LEU A 238 -11.59 -16.45 21.27
N ILE A 239 -10.42 -17.11 21.31
CA ILE A 239 -9.17 -16.56 20.76
C ILE A 239 -9.31 -16.30 19.26
N LYS A 240 -9.90 -17.22 18.49
CA LYS A 240 -10.16 -17.01 17.05
C LYS A 240 -11.13 -15.85 16.79
N GLU A 241 -12.18 -15.72 17.60
CA GLU A 241 -13.13 -14.61 17.48
C GLU A 241 -12.43 -13.25 17.70
N VAL A 242 -11.64 -13.13 18.77
CA VAL A 242 -10.91 -11.90 19.09
C VAL A 242 -9.82 -11.62 18.05
N GLN A 243 -9.08 -12.64 17.59
CA GLN A 243 -8.09 -12.49 16.51
C GLN A 243 -8.72 -11.96 15.21
N LYS A 244 -9.91 -12.47 14.84
CA LYS A 244 -10.61 -11.99 13.63
C LYS A 244 -11.00 -10.52 13.79
N LYS A 245 -11.59 -10.14 14.93
CA LYS A 245 -11.97 -8.74 15.22
C LYS A 245 -10.76 -7.80 15.22
N PHE A 246 -9.67 -8.21 15.85
CA PHE A 246 -8.43 -7.44 15.91
C PHE A 246 -7.83 -7.21 14.52
N LYS A 247 -7.69 -8.28 13.72
CA LYS A 247 -7.15 -8.18 12.35
C LYS A 247 -8.02 -7.30 11.44
N THR A 248 -9.35 -7.39 11.56
CA THR A 248 -10.26 -6.53 10.79
C THR A 248 -10.12 -5.07 11.20
N ARG A 249 -10.06 -4.77 12.50
CA ARG A 249 -9.90 -3.39 12.97
C ARG A 249 -8.54 -2.80 12.58
N GLU A 250 -7.45 -3.57 12.71
CA GLU A 250 -6.12 -3.12 12.33
C GLU A 250 -6.02 -2.88 10.82
N ALA A 251 -6.64 -3.74 10.00
CA ALA A 251 -6.74 -3.53 8.56
C ALA A 251 -7.53 -2.26 8.22
N GLU A 252 -8.67 -2.01 8.88
CA GLU A 252 -9.48 -0.80 8.69
C GLU A 252 -8.73 0.47 9.15
N GLU A 253 -7.99 0.42 10.26
CA GLU A 253 -7.17 1.53 10.72
C GLU A 253 -6.03 1.80 9.74
N ARG A 254 -5.37 0.77 9.23
CA ARG A 254 -4.32 0.90 8.20
C ARG A 254 -4.85 1.43 6.88
N GLU A 255 -6.07 1.06 6.48
CA GLU A 255 -6.72 1.64 5.29
C GLU A 255 -7.10 3.11 5.51
N LYS A 256 -7.38 3.52 6.75
CA LYS A 256 -7.58 4.92 7.14
C LYS A 256 -6.28 5.72 7.26
N GLU A 257 -5.20 5.07 7.69
CA GLU A 257 -3.85 5.64 7.74
C GLU A 257 -3.36 5.95 6.31
N GLY A 258 -3.16 7.23 6.01
CA GLY A 258 -2.72 7.71 4.68
C GLY A 258 -3.81 8.34 3.83
N ILE A 259 -5.04 8.47 4.33
CA ILE A 259 -6.07 9.28 3.67
C ILE A 259 -5.79 10.76 3.94
N VAL A 260 -5.59 11.52 2.87
CA VAL A 260 -5.58 12.97 2.92
C VAL A 260 -7.02 13.43 3.15
N LYS A 261 -7.28 14.11 4.28
CA LYS A 261 -8.59 14.74 4.52
C LYS A 261 -8.84 15.76 3.42
N GLN A 262 -9.90 15.57 2.65
CA GLN A 262 -10.30 16.48 1.58
C GLN A 262 -11.21 17.58 2.10
N ASP A 263 -11.29 18.67 1.35
CA ASP A 263 -12.26 19.72 1.59
C ASP A 263 -13.69 19.20 1.39
N THR A 264 -14.66 19.90 1.96
CA THR A 264 -16.07 19.57 1.77
C THR A 264 -16.56 20.11 0.43
N LEU A 265 -17.31 19.30 -0.31
CA LEU A 265 -17.96 19.72 -1.55
C LEU A 265 -18.95 20.87 -1.29
N VAL A 266 -18.81 21.95 -2.04
CA VAL A 266 -19.69 23.12 -2.02
C VAL A 266 -20.81 22.91 -3.02
N LEU A 267 -22.02 22.71 -2.50
CA LEU A 267 -23.19 22.46 -3.32
C LEU A 267 -23.68 23.75 -3.97
N SER A 268 -23.58 23.80 -5.29
CA SER A 268 -24.30 24.81 -6.07
C SER A 268 -25.81 24.55 -5.99
N SER A 269 -26.58 25.53 -5.51
CA SER A 269 -28.05 25.46 -5.44
C SER A 269 -28.75 25.81 -6.77
N ASN A 270 -27.98 26.02 -7.85
CA ASN A 270 -28.53 26.44 -9.13
C ASN A 270 -29.26 25.28 -9.84
N LYS A 271 -30.49 25.54 -10.30
CA LYS A 271 -31.28 24.57 -11.10
C LYS A 271 -30.64 24.21 -12.45
N GLY A 272 -29.63 24.95 -12.89
CA GLY A 272 -28.92 24.74 -14.16
C GLY A 272 -27.67 23.86 -14.07
N ASN A 273 -27.38 23.25 -12.92
CA ASN A 273 -26.19 22.40 -12.79
C ASN A 273 -26.21 21.25 -13.80
N PRO A 274 -25.07 20.89 -14.44
CA PRO A 274 -24.96 19.71 -15.28
C PRO A 274 -25.26 18.45 -14.47
N LYS A 275 -26.18 17.61 -14.97
CA LYS A 275 -26.58 16.36 -14.33
C LYS A 275 -26.66 15.24 -15.35
N LEU A 276 -26.20 14.06 -14.96
CA LEU A 276 -26.25 12.85 -15.76
C LEU A 276 -26.93 11.75 -14.93
N LYS A 277 -27.98 11.15 -15.48
CA LYS A 277 -28.83 10.16 -14.80
C LYS A 277 -28.48 8.74 -15.26
N ASP A 278 -28.97 7.75 -14.52
CA ASP A 278 -28.87 6.32 -14.86
C ASP A 278 -27.43 5.83 -15.05
N LEU A 279 -26.57 6.26 -14.12
CA LEU A 279 -25.17 5.88 -14.06
C LEU A 279 -24.94 4.82 -12.99
N TYR A 280 -24.16 3.80 -13.34
CA TYR A 280 -23.56 2.89 -12.38
C TYR A 280 -22.18 3.40 -11.98
N ILE A 281 -21.79 3.14 -10.72
CA ILE A 281 -20.47 3.50 -10.19
C ILE A 281 -19.57 2.26 -10.10
N ARG A 282 -18.33 2.37 -10.55
CA ARG A 282 -17.24 1.41 -10.31
C ARG A 282 -16.08 2.11 -9.61
N PRO A 283 -15.52 1.54 -8.54
CA PRO A 283 -15.95 0.34 -7.83
C PRO A 283 -17.29 0.54 -7.13
N ASN A 284 -18.03 -0.56 -6.90
CA ASN A 284 -19.33 -0.48 -6.25
C ASN A 284 -19.20 -0.05 -4.78
N ILE A 285 -20.12 0.82 -4.32
CA ILE A 285 -20.21 1.25 -2.91
C ILE A 285 -20.53 0.05 -2.00
N TYR A 286 -21.35 -0.89 -2.48
CA TYR A 286 -21.75 -2.12 -1.81
C TYR A 286 -21.50 -3.34 -2.70
N SER A 287 -21.87 -4.54 -2.25
CA SER A 287 -21.78 -5.75 -3.07
C SER A 287 -22.70 -5.74 -4.29
N LYS A 288 -23.82 -5.01 -4.24
CA LYS A 288 -24.78 -4.89 -5.34
C LYS A 288 -24.50 -3.64 -6.17
N ARG A 289 -24.66 -3.76 -7.50
CA ARG A 289 -24.68 -2.64 -8.43
C ARG A 289 -25.89 -1.76 -8.14
N ILE A 290 -25.68 -0.46 -8.08
CA ILE A 290 -26.73 0.51 -7.79
C ILE A 290 -26.57 1.67 -8.78
N SER A 291 -27.67 2.09 -9.39
CA SER A 291 -27.69 3.27 -10.25
C SER A 291 -27.78 4.56 -9.43
N GLY A 292 -27.40 5.67 -10.03
CA GLY A 292 -27.49 6.98 -9.41
C GLY A 292 -27.36 8.10 -10.42
N ILE A 293 -27.23 9.31 -9.88
CA ILE A 293 -27.17 10.56 -10.63
C ILE A 293 -25.85 11.24 -10.28
N LEU A 294 -25.08 11.62 -11.31
CA LEU A 294 -23.87 12.43 -11.17
C LEU A 294 -24.22 13.89 -11.43
N GLU A 295 -23.96 14.74 -10.44
CA GLU A 295 -24.19 16.19 -10.52
C GLU A 295 -22.87 16.95 -10.40
N SER A 296 -22.69 17.97 -11.23
CA SER A 296 -21.55 18.88 -11.18
C SER A 296 -21.89 20.11 -10.33
N HIS A 297 -21.00 20.49 -9.40
CA HIS A 297 -21.18 21.61 -8.47
C HIS A 297 -20.05 22.64 -8.62
N SER A 298 -19.82 23.50 -7.63
CA SER A 298 -18.86 24.61 -7.75
C SER A 298 -17.40 24.16 -7.70
N ASN A 299 -17.10 23.14 -6.91
CA ASN A 299 -15.72 22.66 -6.68
C ASN A 299 -15.56 21.14 -6.86
N GLY A 300 -16.54 20.46 -7.43
CA GLY A 300 -16.49 19.02 -7.61
C GLY A 300 -17.78 18.39 -8.14
N PHE A 301 -17.76 17.07 -8.24
CA PHE A 301 -18.90 16.23 -8.57
C PHE A 301 -19.50 15.58 -7.31
N ARG A 302 -20.81 15.38 -7.33
CA ARG A 302 -21.53 14.53 -6.38
C ARG A 302 -22.27 13.44 -7.12
N PHE A 303 -21.96 12.20 -6.80
CA PHE A 303 -22.79 11.06 -7.16
C PHE A 303 -23.79 10.80 -6.04
N THR A 304 -25.08 10.81 -6.37
CA THR A 304 -26.15 10.41 -5.45
C THR A 304 -26.78 9.12 -5.95
N SER A 305 -26.62 8.06 -5.17
CA SER A 305 -27.27 6.77 -5.41
C SER A 305 -28.78 6.86 -5.23
N VAL A 306 -29.55 5.99 -5.91
CA VAL A 306 -31.00 5.83 -5.64
C VAL A 306 -31.31 5.47 -4.18
N ARG A 307 -30.35 4.92 -3.43
CA ARG A 307 -30.49 4.64 -1.99
C ARG A 307 -30.17 5.82 -1.07
N GLY A 308 -29.70 6.94 -1.62
CA GLY A 308 -29.30 8.13 -0.87
C GLY A 308 -27.84 8.16 -0.43
N ASP A 309 -27.02 7.15 -0.79
CA ASP A 309 -25.56 7.20 -0.61
C ASP A 309 -24.96 8.30 -1.49
N LYS A 310 -24.02 9.07 -0.93
CA LYS A 310 -23.38 10.21 -1.61
C LYS A 310 -21.89 9.97 -1.72
N VAL A 311 -21.32 10.19 -2.90
CA VAL A 311 -19.88 10.15 -3.15
C VAL A 311 -19.46 11.48 -3.75
N ASP A 312 -18.55 12.17 -3.09
CA ASP A 312 -18.07 13.49 -3.49
C ASP A 312 -16.67 13.37 -4.07
N ILE A 313 -16.44 14.02 -5.21
CA ILE A 313 -15.15 14.05 -5.92
C ILE A 313 -14.82 15.51 -6.22
N LEU A 314 -13.80 16.06 -5.59
CA LEU A 314 -13.37 17.44 -5.82
C LEU A 314 -12.56 17.57 -7.12
N TYR A 315 -12.68 18.71 -7.79
CA TYR A 315 -11.90 18.99 -9.02
C TYR A 315 -10.39 18.99 -8.77
N ASN A 316 -9.95 19.61 -7.67
CA ASN A 316 -8.53 19.68 -7.29
C ASN A 316 -7.87 18.29 -7.11
N ASN A 317 -8.66 17.26 -6.85
CA ASN A 317 -8.19 15.92 -6.59
C ASN A 317 -8.22 15.04 -7.84
N ILE A 318 -8.79 15.51 -8.95
CA ILE A 318 -8.77 14.78 -10.22
C ILE A 318 -7.37 14.96 -10.83
N LYS A 319 -6.71 13.85 -11.13
CA LYS A 319 -5.46 13.81 -11.91
C LYS A 319 -5.79 13.78 -13.40
N HIS A 320 -6.63 12.82 -13.79
CA HIS A 320 -7.05 12.60 -15.17
C HIS A 320 -8.56 12.36 -15.21
N ALA A 321 -9.25 13.01 -16.15
CA ALA A 321 -10.65 12.76 -16.46
C ALA A 321 -10.74 12.24 -17.89
N PHE A 322 -11.35 11.08 -18.07
CA PHE A 322 -11.52 10.46 -19.38
C PHE A 322 -12.99 10.33 -19.73
N PHE A 323 -13.30 10.55 -21.00
CA PHE A 323 -14.59 10.24 -21.59
C PHE A 323 -14.40 9.15 -22.66
N GLN A 324 -15.02 8.00 -22.43
CA GLN A 324 -14.99 6.89 -23.38
C GLN A 324 -16.38 6.73 -24.03
N PRO A 325 -16.52 7.00 -25.33
CA PRO A 325 -17.77 6.81 -26.05
C PRO A 325 -18.09 5.31 -26.24
N CYS A 326 -19.36 5.00 -26.50
CA CYS A 326 -19.85 3.65 -26.80
C CYS A 326 -19.56 3.18 -28.25
N ASP A 327 -18.51 3.70 -28.88
CA ASP A 327 -18.18 3.35 -30.27
C ASP A 327 -17.46 1.99 -30.28
N GLY A 328 -18.19 0.92 -30.62
CA GLY A 328 -17.65 -0.45 -30.62
C GLY A 328 -17.53 -1.08 -29.23
N GLU A 329 -18.14 -0.47 -28.21
CA GLU A 329 -18.19 -0.94 -26.82
C GLU A 329 -19.64 -1.02 -26.34
N MET A 330 -19.91 -1.95 -25.42
CA MET A 330 -21.24 -2.09 -24.79
C MET A 330 -21.49 -1.09 -23.67
N ILE A 331 -20.52 -0.22 -23.36
CA ILE A 331 -20.63 0.76 -22.29
C ILE A 331 -20.16 2.13 -22.76
N ILE A 332 -20.81 3.16 -22.25
CA ILE A 332 -20.32 4.55 -22.27
C ILE A 332 -19.91 4.91 -20.85
N LEU A 333 -18.76 5.56 -20.67
CA LEU A 333 -18.25 5.84 -19.34
C LEU A 333 -17.51 7.18 -19.23
N LEU A 334 -17.49 7.67 -17.99
CA LEU A 334 -16.62 8.73 -17.49
C LEU A 334 -15.70 8.11 -16.44
N HIS A 335 -14.39 8.27 -16.60
CA HIS A 335 -13.40 7.79 -15.63
C HIS A 335 -12.69 8.96 -14.98
N PHE A 336 -12.57 8.92 -13.66
CA PHE A 336 -11.78 9.86 -12.88
C PHE A 336 -10.65 9.12 -12.15
N THR A 337 -9.42 9.46 -12.52
CA THR A 337 -8.23 9.06 -11.77
C THR A 337 -7.92 10.14 -10.76
N LEU A 338 -7.80 9.79 -9.49
CA LEU A 338 -7.61 10.73 -8.40
C LEU A 338 -6.15 10.80 -7.96
N ARG A 339 -5.70 12.01 -7.60
CA ARG A 339 -4.38 12.26 -7.00
C ARG A 339 -4.28 11.59 -5.64
N ASN A 340 -5.31 11.77 -4.82
CA ASN A 340 -5.43 11.13 -3.51
C ASN A 340 -6.63 10.18 -3.49
N ALA A 341 -6.42 9.01 -2.89
CA ALA A 341 -7.48 8.02 -2.68
C ALA A 341 -8.61 8.61 -1.85
N ILE A 342 -9.85 8.44 -2.33
CA ILE A 342 -11.04 8.73 -1.53
C ILE A 342 -11.58 7.45 -0.90
N MET A 343 -12.19 7.58 0.27
CA MET A 343 -12.84 6.47 0.94
C MET A 343 -14.35 6.56 0.72
N PHE A 344 -14.89 5.55 0.06
CA PHE A 344 -16.33 5.29 0.06
C PHE A 344 -16.56 3.79 0.16
N GLY A 345 -17.64 3.39 0.84
CA GLY A 345 -17.82 1.99 1.24
C GLY A 345 -16.79 1.58 2.30
N LYS A 346 -16.04 0.50 2.04
CA LYS A 346 -15.05 -0.07 2.98
C LYS A 346 -13.59 0.14 2.59
N LYS A 347 -13.31 0.49 1.34
CA LYS A 347 -11.96 0.56 0.79
C LYS A 347 -11.64 1.96 0.30
N LYS A 348 -10.36 2.26 0.19
CA LYS A 348 -9.88 3.47 -0.49
C LYS A 348 -9.77 3.21 -1.99
N HIS A 349 -10.14 4.21 -2.79
CA HIS A 349 -10.20 4.12 -4.23
C HIS A 349 -9.52 5.33 -4.87
N ASN A 350 -8.55 5.07 -5.74
CA ASN A 350 -7.90 6.09 -6.58
C ASN A 350 -8.68 6.31 -7.87
N ASP A 351 -9.37 5.28 -8.34
CA ASP A 351 -10.06 5.27 -9.61
C ASP A 351 -11.55 5.15 -9.39
N VAL A 352 -12.32 6.05 -9.99
CA VAL A 352 -13.77 6.04 -9.94
C VAL A 352 -14.33 6.22 -11.34
N GLN A 353 -15.18 5.31 -11.75
CA GLN A 353 -15.85 5.29 -13.04
C GLN A 353 -17.36 5.42 -12.87
N PHE A 354 -17.97 6.17 -13.77
CA PHE A 354 -19.41 6.23 -13.94
C PHE A 354 -19.76 5.76 -15.34
N TYR A 355 -20.60 4.74 -15.46
CA TYR A 355 -20.89 4.14 -16.75
C TYR A 355 -22.37 3.80 -16.90
N THR A 356 -22.81 3.75 -18.16
CA THR A 356 -24.12 3.25 -18.56
C THR A 356 -23.91 2.15 -19.60
N GLU A 357 -24.66 1.06 -19.45
CA GLU A 357 -24.64 -0.05 -20.41
C GLU A 357 -25.53 0.31 -21.61
N VAL A 358 -24.99 0.10 -22.81
CA VAL A 358 -25.63 0.40 -24.08
C VAL A 358 -25.79 -0.93 -24.82
N GLY A 359 -27.02 -1.41 -24.88
CA GLY A 359 -27.38 -2.70 -25.46
C GLY A 359 -27.79 -3.73 -24.42
N GLU A 360 -28.73 -4.59 -24.80
CA GLU A 360 -29.21 -5.73 -24.00
C GLU A 360 -28.65 -7.01 -24.64
N ILE A 361 -28.07 -7.91 -23.85
CA ILE A 361 -27.73 -9.24 -24.36
C ILE A 361 -29.06 -9.98 -24.49
N THR A 362 -29.65 -9.96 -25.68
CA THR A 362 -30.86 -10.74 -25.98
C THR A 362 -30.46 -12.22 -26.01
N THR A 363 -30.64 -12.94 -24.89
CA THR A 363 -30.35 -14.38 -24.80
C THR A 363 -31.48 -15.28 -25.30
N ASP A 364 -32.39 -14.77 -26.13
CA ASP A 364 -33.42 -15.60 -26.76
C ASP A 364 -32.89 -16.29 -28.01
N LEU A 365 -31.91 -17.18 -27.79
CA LEU A 365 -31.38 -18.15 -28.77
C LEU A 365 -32.38 -19.25 -29.13
N GLY A 366 -33.65 -19.08 -28.80
CA GLY A 366 -34.65 -20.12 -28.97
C GLY A 366 -36.04 -19.57 -29.09
N LYS A 367 -36.40 -19.05 -30.28
CA LYS A 367 -37.69 -19.32 -30.94
C LYS A 367 -37.84 -18.61 -32.30
N HIS A 368 -38.00 -19.45 -33.33
CA HIS A 368 -38.65 -19.22 -34.62
C HIS A 368 -37.87 -18.43 -35.69
N GLN A 369 -37.27 -19.24 -36.59
CA GLN A 369 -37.03 -18.87 -37.97
C GLN A 369 -38.34 -18.44 -38.65
N HIS A 370 -38.20 -17.43 -39.52
CA HIS A 370 -39.20 -16.85 -40.41
C HIS A 370 -40.21 -15.89 -39.77
N MET A 371 -39.98 -14.59 -40.08
CA MET A 371 -40.99 -13.54 -40.32
C MET A 371 -40.98 -12.31 -39.37
N HIS A 372 -39.81 -11.74 -39.03
CA HIS A 372 -39.76 -10.42 -38.38
C HIS A 372 -38.56 -9.52 -38.78
N ASP A 373 -38.06 -9.57 -40.03
CA ASP A 373 -37.03 -8.63 -40.53
C ASP A 373 -37.40 -7.15 -40.28
N ARG A 374 -38.69 -6.82 -40.23
CA ARG A 374 -39.19 -5.47 -39.92
C ARG A 374 -39.00 -5.09 -38.45
N ASP A 375 -39.18 -6.04 -37.53
CA ASP A 375 -39.03 -5.78 -36.10
C ASP A 375 -37.55 -5.85 -35.70
N ASP A 376 -36.75 -6.68 -36.37
CA ASP A 376 -35.29 -6.70 -36.22
C ASP A 376 -34.66 -5.39 -36.68
N LEU A 377 -35.09 -4.86 -37.83
CA LEU A 377 -34.63 -3.56 -38.33
C LEU A 377 -35.07 -2.41 -37.41
N ALA A 378 -36.30 -2.47 -36.86
CA ALA A 378 -36.77 -1.50 -35.88
C ALA A 378 -35.99 -1.56 -34.55
N ALA A 379 -35.62 -2.77 -34.09
CA ALA A 379 -34.79 -2.96 -32.91
C ALA A 379 -33.36 -2.41 -33.12
N GLU A 380 -32.76 -2.68 -34.27
CA GLU A 380 -31.45 -2.12 -34.64
C GLU A 380 -31.48 -0.58 -34.70
N GLN A 381 -32.53 0.00 -35.27
CA GLN A 381 -32.73 1.44 -35.30
C GLN A 381 -32.91 2.02 -33.90
N ALA A 382 -33.72 1.41 -33.04
CA ALA A 382 -33.91 1.85 -31.67
C ALA A 382 -32.60 1.79 -30.87
N GLU A 383 -31.78 0.76 -31.07
CA GLU A 383 -30.46 0.67 -30.44
C GLU A 383 -29.50 1.78 -30.93
N ARG A 384 -29.47 2.04 -32.24
CA ARG A 384 -28.66 3.10 -32.83
C ARG A 384 -29.07 4.48 -32.32
N GLU A 385 -30.37 4.73 -32.24
CA GLU A 385 -30.92 5.98 -31.68
C GLU A 385 -30.56 6.12 -30.19
N LEU A 386 -30.66 5.05 -29.41
CA LEU A 386 -30.28 5.05 -27.99
C LEU A 386 -28.78 5.34 -27.81
N ARG A 387 -27.91 4.70 -28.60
CA ARG A 387 -26.46 4.94 -28.62
C ARG A 387 -26.16 6.41 -28.91
N GLN A 388 -26.77 6.98 -29.95
CA GLN A 388 -26.58 8.39 -30.31
C GLN A 388 -27.10 9.34 -29.24
N LYS A 389 -28.26 9.05 -28.65
CA LYS A 389 -28.85 9.84 -27.57
C LYS A 389 -27.97 9.86 -26.33
N LEU A 390 -27.43 8.71 -25.92
CA LEU A 390 -26.51 8.61 -24.79
C LEU A 390 -25.19 9.33 -25.09
N LYS A 391 -24.60 9.12 -26.27
CA LYS A 391 -23.40 9.82 -26.70
C LYS A 391 -23.57 11.34 -26.65
N ASN A 392 -24.67 11.86 -27.19
CA ASN A 392 -24.98 13.29 -27.17
C ASN A 392 -25.20 13.81 -25.75
N ALA A 393 -25.87 13.05 -24.88
CA ALA A 393 -26.08 13.42 -23.48
C ALA A 393 -24.77 13.52 -22.69
N PHE A 394 -23.88 12.53 -22.83
CA PHE A 394 -22.57 12.54 -22.20
C PHE A 394 -21.67 13.66 -22.74
N LYS A 395 -21.65 13.86 -24.07
CA LYS A 395 -20.88 14.94 -24.69
C LYS A 395 -21.35 16.32 -24.19
N THR A 396 -22.66 16.56 -24.20
CA THR A 396 -23.25 17.80 -23.68
C THR A 396 -22.94 17.99 -22.19
N PHE A 397 -22.89 16.90 -21.42
CA PHE A 397 -22.49 16.95 -20.02
C PHE A 397 -21.02 17.37 -19.86
N CYS A 398 -20.10 16.76 -20.61
CA CYS A 398 -18.68 17.13 -20.58
C CYS A 398 -18.46 18.59 -20.96
N GLU A 399 -19.04 19.05 -22.08
CA GLU A 399 -18.95 20.44 -22.56
C GLU A 399 -19.48 21.45 -21.51
N LYS A 400 -20.60 21.13 -20.84
CA LYS A 400 -21.14 21.98 -19.78
C LYS A 400 -20.26 22.01 -18.54
N VAL A 401 -19.65 20.88 -18.19
CA VAL A 401 -18.73 20.79 -17.05
C VAL A 401 -17.48 21.61 -17.33
N GLU A 402 -16.88 21.46 -18.51
CA GLU A 402 -15.73 22.26 -18.97
C GLU A 402 -16.04 23.77 -18.96
N GLY A 403 -17.26 24.14 -19.35
CA GLY A 403 -17.73 25.53 -19.26
C GLY A 403 -17.86 26.05 -17.82
N VAL A 404 -18.28 25.21 -16.87
CA VAL A 404 -18.40 25.58 -15.43
C VAL A 404 -17.01 25.69 -14.78
N THR A 405 -16.11 24.75 -15.11
CA THR A 405 -14.74 24.71 -14.57
C THR A 405 -13.81 25.70 -15.27
N LYS A 406 -14.27 26.39 -16.33
CA LYS A 406 -13.47 27.30 -17.16
C LYS A 406 -12.20 26.63 -17.71
N GLY A 407 -12.29 25.34 -18.02
CA GLY A 407 -11.16 24.54 -18.51
C GLY A 407 -10.19 24.05 -17.43
N GLU A 408 -10.53 24.11 -16.13
CA GLU A 408 -9.71 23.50 -15.07
C GLU A 408 -9.73 21.96 -15.13
N ILE A 409 -10.83 21.39 -15.65
CA ILE A 409 -10.98 19.96 -15.92
C ILE A 409 -11.28 19.81 -17.41
N GLU A 410 -10.46 19.02 -18.10
CA GLU A 410 -10.62 18.64 -19.51
C GLU A 410 -10.89 17.14 -19.59
N PHE A 411 -11.88 16.72 -20.40
CA PHE A 411 -12.18 15.31 -20.61
C PHE A 411 -11.42 14.77 -21.81
N ASP A 412 -10.38 13.97 -21.55
CA ASP A 412 -9.58 13.35 -22.60
C ASP A 412 -10.32 12.13 -23.20
N THR A 413 -10.34 12.02 -24.52
CA THR A 413 -11.06 10.96 -25.25
C THR A 413 -10.06 10.01 -25.90
N PRO A 414 -10.11 8.69 -25.62
CA PRO A 414 -9.14 7.76 -26.19
C PRO A 414 -9.23 7.62 -27.72
N PHE A 415 -8.06 7.60 -28.37
CA PHE A 415 -7.94 7.43 -29.81
C PHE A 415 -8.06 5.95 -30.18
N ARG A 416 -9.26 5.53 -30.57
CA ARG A 416 -9.52 4.12 -30.93
C ARG A 416 -8.70 3.63 -32.13
N ASP A 417 -8.44 4.49 -33.11
CA ASP A 417 -7.69 4.13 -34.32
C ASP A 417 -6.22 3.80 -34.05
N LEU A 418 -5.69 4.31 -32.93
CA LEU A 418 -4.33 4.03 -32.45
C LEU A 418 -4.32 2.92 -31.38
N GLY A 419 -5.48 2.32 -31.10
CA GLY A 419 -5.61 1.29 -30.10
C GLY A 419 -5.02 -0.04 -30.55
N TYR A 420 -4.43 -0.78 -29.62
CA TYR A 420 -3.86 -2.11 -29.88
C TYR A 420 -4.21 -3.09 -28.77
N PRO A 421 -4.39 -4.39 -29.08
CA PRO A 421 -4.65 -5.39 -28.05
C PRO A 421 -3.41 -5.61 -27.19
N GLY A 422 -3.57 -5.63 -25.87
CA GLY A 422 -2.50 -5.89 -24.92
C GLY A 422 -3.00 -6.59 -23.66
N VAL A 423 -2.08 -7.06 -22.82
CA VAL A 423 -2.39 -7.79 -21.58
C VAL A 423 -1.75 -7.04 -20.40
N PRO A 424 -2.34 -5.93 -19.92
CA PRO A 424 -1.80 -5.17 -18.80
C PRO A 424 -1.92 -5.92 -17.46
N TYR A 425 -2.95 -6.75 -17.34
CA TYR A 425 -3.21 -7.58 -16.16
C TYR A 425 -3.21 -9.06 -16.52
N ARG A 426 -4.39 -9.69 -16.64
CA ARG A 426 -4.54 -11.13 -16.90
C ARG A 426 -5.42 -11.45 -18.11
N SER A 427 -6.00 -10.43 -18.73
CA SER A 427 -6.88 -10.54 -19.89
C SER A 427 -6.34 -9.67 -21.03
N THR A 428 -6.59 -10.12 -22.25
CA THR A 428 -6.37 -9.30 -23.45
C THR A 428 -7.43 -8.23 -23.51
N VAL A 429 -7.01 -6.97 -23.51
CA VAL A 429 -7.87 -5.80 -23.58
C VAL A 429 -7.36 -4.85 -24.65
N LEU A 430 -8.22 -3.98 -25.18
CA LEU A 430 -7.82 -2.93 -26.11
C LEU A 430 -7.19 -1.78 -25.31
N LEU A 431 -5.89 -1.57 -25.49
CA LEU A 431 -5.18 -0.41 -24.96
C LEU A 431 -5.31 0.73 -25.95
N GLN A 432 -5.71 1.91 -25.48
CA GLN A 432 -5.96 3.07 -26.31
C GLN A 432 -5.13 4.24 -25.78
N PRO A 433 -4.32 4.89 -26.64
CA PRO A 433 -3.66 6.13 -26.25
C PRO A 433 -4.68 7.26 -26.18
N THR A 434 -4.37 8.24 -25.34
CA THR A 434 -5.07 9.52 -25.17
C THR A 434 -4.04 10.64 -25.36
N SER A 435 -4.40 11.89 -25.08
CA SER A 435 -3.50 13.03 -25.29
C SER A 435 -2.24 12.95 -24.41
N GLY A 436 -2.34 12.38 -23.21
CA GLY A 436 -1.21 12.24 -22.28
C GLY A 436 -1.11 10.91 -21.53
N CYS A 437 -1.97 9.93 -21.83
CA CYS A 437 -2.00 8.64 -21.15
C CYS A 437 -2.17 7.46 -22.12
N LEU A 438 -1.71 6.28 -21.72
CA LEU A 438 -2.12 5.00 -22.29
C LEU A 438 -3.14 4.36 -21.36
N VAL A 439 -4.35 4.08 -21.85
CA VAL A 439 -5.47 3.65 -21.01
C VAL A 439 -6.17 2.39 -21.51
N ASN A 440 -6.74 1.64 -20.57
CA ASN A 440 -7.88 0.77 -20.78
C ASN A 440 -8.90 1.06 -19.67
N LEU A 441 -10.10 1.49 -20.08
CA LEU A 441 -11.15 1.90 -19.15
C LEU A 441 -12.38 0.99 -19.20
N THR A 442 -12.47 0.14 -20.23
CA THR A 442 -13.64 -0.72 -20.49
C THR A 442 -13.75 -1.84 -19.45
N ASP A 443 -12.61 -2.43 -19.10
CA ASP A 443 -12.51 -3.50 -18.11
C ASP A 443 -12.15 -2.97 -16.72
N TRP A 444 -12.53 -3.74 -15.71
CA TRP A 444 -12.20 -3.45 -14.31
C TRP A 444 -11.28 -4.54 -13.75
N PRO A 445 -10.12 -4.18 -13.14
CA PRO A 445 -9.64 -2.84 -12.84
C PRO A 445 -9.14 -2.06 -14.08
N PRO A 446 -9.27 -0.73 -14.09
CA PRO A 446 -8.82 0.11 -15.18
C PRO A 446 -7.29 0.16 -15.20
N PHE A 447 -6.72 0.28 -16.39
CA PHE A 447 -5.28 0.43 -16.59
C PHE A 447 -4.99 1.82 -17.11
N ILE A 448 -4.12 2.58 -16.43
CA ILE A 448 -3.82 3.96 -16.77
C ILE A 448 -2.34 4.21 -16.53
N ILE A 449 -1.62 4.57 -17.57
CA ILE A 449 -0.24 5.03 -17.51
C ILE A 449 -0.20 6.47 -17.99
N THR A 450 0.31 7.37 -17.15
CA THR A 450 0.64 8.74 -17.55
C THR A 450 1.94 8.71 -18.34
N LEU A 451 1.99 9.34 -19.53
CA LEU A 451 3.15 9.33 -20.42
C LEU A 451 4.20 10.39 -20.06
N GLU A 452 3.84 11.34 -19.19
CA GLU A 452 4.74 12.37 -18.65
C GLU A 452 5.81 11.81 -17.72
#